data_AF-A0A0J1E6X0-F1
#
_entry.id   AF-A0A0J1E6X0-F1
#
_cell.length_a   1.000
_cell.length_b   1.000
_cell.length_c   1.000
_cell.angle_alpha   90.00
_cell.angle_beta   90.00
_cell.angle_gamma   90.00
#
_symmetry.space_group_name_H-M   'P 1'
#
loop_
_entity.id
_entity.type
_entity.pdbx_description
1 polymer ?
#
loop_
_entity_poly.entity_id
_entity_poly.type
_entity_poly.pdbx_seq_one_letter_code
_entity_poly.pdbx_strand_id
1 'polypeptide(L)'
;MKAVIARLISLRCDHCGAPIDVKPKAKFVTCGYCHASLAIHHTGSSYSTELIEDLKETTSALVKDVALIKHNAALDRLDEQWERWRLQTLGTNKHGRQITQPPNPVVSIFGFGFVFVFALVWTGMAARMFAPMALFGMVFLVMAVVGLFRSFSKTNEYHAKRQRYMQERQSLVEQIQNGD
;
A
#
# COMPACT_ATOMS: atom_id res chain seq x y z
N MET A 1 -12.25 -19.81 -67.69
CA MET A 1 -12.37 -19.56 -66.23
C MET A 1 -12.14 -20.89 -65.52
N LYS A 2 -11.01 -21.06 -64.81
CA LYS A 2 -10.66 -22.33 -64.14
C LYS A 2 -11.49 -22.45 -62.86
N ALA A 3 -12.35 -23.47 -62.77
CA ALA A 3 -13.05 -23.81 -61.55
C ALA A 3 -12.03 -24.29 -60.49
N VAL A 4 -11.84 -23.49 -59.43
CA VAL A 4 -11.07 -23.90 -58.25
C VAL A 4 -11.98 -24.78 -57.41
N ILE A 5 -11.79 -26.09 -57.48
CA ILE A 5 -12.47 -27.05 -56.59
C ILE A 5 -11.88 -26.86 -55.19
N ALA A 6 -12.54 -26.06 -54.36
CA ALA A 6 -12.21 -25.94 -52.95
C ALA A 6 -12.64 -27.24 -52.25
N ARG A 7 -11.69 -28.08 -51.86
CA ARG A 7 -11.97 -29.24 -50.99
C ARG A 7 -12.40 -28.71 -49.63
N LEU A 8 -13.66 -28.90 -49.27
CA LEU A 8 -14.19 -28.60 -47.95
C LEU A 8 -13.98 -29.83 -47.06
N ILE A 9 -13.57 -29.61 -45.82
CA ILE A 9 -13.43 -30.65 -44.81
C ILE A 9 -14.56 -30.41 -43.81
N SER A 10 -15.42 -31.42 -43.63
CA SER A 10 -16.50 -31.40 -42.64
C SER A 10 -15.92 -31.75 -41.27
N LEU A 11 -15.95 -30.79 -40.35
CA LEU A 11 -15.61 -30.95 -38.94
C LEU A 11 -16.87 -30.92 -38.09
N ARG A 12 -16.80 -31.45 -36.87
CA ARG A 12 -17.84 -31.24 -35.87
C ARG A 12 -17.38 -30.15 -34.91
N CYS A 13 -18.31 -29.28 -34.52
CA CYS A 13 -18.07 -28.33 -33.45
C CYS A 13 -17.97 -29.09 -32.12
N ASP A 14 -16.88 -28.89 -31.36
CA ASP A 14 -16.73 -29.52 -30.04
C ASP A 14 -17.66 -28.92 -28.97
N HIS A 15 -18.28 -27.77 -29.24
CA HIS A 15 -19.23 -27.13 -28.33
C HIS A 15 -20.69 -27.60 -28.53
N CYS A 16 -21.15 -27.78 -29.77
CA CYS A 16 -22.56 -28.09 -30.07
C CYS A 16 -22.77 -29.32 -30.96
N GLY A 17 -21.71 -29.96 -31.44
CA GLY A 17 -21.78 -31.12 -32.32
C GLY A 17 -22.23 -30.85 -33.76
N ALA A 18 -22.53 -29.59 -34.12
CA ALA A 18 -22.98 -29.23 -35.45
C ALA A 18 -21.89 -29.46 -36.52
N PRO A 19 -22.25 -29.92 -37.74
CA PRO A 19 -21.31 -30.06 -38.84
C PRO A 19 -20.90 -28.68 -39.38
N ILE A 20 -19.61 -28.47 -39.59
CA ILE A 20 -19.03 -27.22 -40.11
C ILE A 20 -18.11 -27.58 -41.27
N ASP A 21 -18.36 -26.98 -42.43
CA ASP A 21 -17.51 -27.12 -43.61
C ASP A 21 -16.44 -26.02 -43.64
N VAL A 22 -15.18 -26.42 -43.50
CA VAL A 22 -14.04 -25.50 -43.48
C VAL A 22 -13.07 -25.76 -44.61
N LYS A 23 -12.41 -24.69 -45.06
CA LYS A 23 -11.30 -24.82 -46.01
C LYS A 23 -10.12 -25.50 -45.30
N PRO A 24 -9.29 -26.29 -46.00
CA PRO A 24 -8.21 -27.09 -45.38
C PRO A 24 -7.09 -26.26 -44.75
N LYS A 25 -7.08 -24.94 -44.98
CA LYS A 25 -6.08 -23.98 -44.48
C LYS A 25 -6.68 -22.96 -43.50
N ALA A 26 -7.95 -23.10 -43.13
CA ALA A 26 -8.57 -22.17 -42.19
C ALA A 26 -8.08 -22.48 -40.77
N LYS A 27 -7.52 -21.47 -40.08
CA LYS A 27 -7.08 -21.60 -38.67
C LYS A 27 -8.19 -21.31 -37.66
N PHE A 28 -9.20 -20.55 -38.09
CA PHE A 28 -10.31 -20.11 -37.26
C PHE A 28 -11.61 -20.31 -38.03
N VAL A 29 -12.64 -20.77 -37.33
CA VAL A 29 -14.00 -20.85 -37.87
C VAL A 29 -15.01 -20.46 -36.81
N THR A 30 -16.06 -19.77 -37.23
CA THR A 30 -17.22 -19.51 -36.39
C THR A 30 -18.28 -20.55 -36.72
N CYS A 31 -18.79 -21.24 -35.70
CA CYS A 31 -19.90 -22.17 -35.90
C CYS A 31 -21.16 -21.39 -36.32
N GLY A 32 -21.81 -21.80 -37.41
CA GLY A 32 -23.07 -21.18 -37.84
C GLY A 32 -24.28 -21.48 -36.96
N TYR A 33 -24.14 -22.41 -36.00
CA TYR A 33 -25.24 -22.87 -35.15
C TYR A 33 -25.16 -22.29 -33.73
N CYS A 34 -24.03 -22.43 -33.04
CA CYS A 34 -23.83 -21.88 -31.69
C CYS A 34 -23.07 -20.55 -31.66
N HIS A 35 -22.66 -20.02 -32.82
CA HIS A 35 -21.88 -18.80 -32.96
C HIS A 35 -20.53 -18.77 -32.21
N ALA A 36 -20.08 -19.90 -31.69
CA ALA A 36 -18.79 -20.03 -31.02
C ALA A 36 -17.60 -19.84 -31.98
N SER A 37 -16.56 -19.14 -31.52
CA SER A 37 -15.30 -18.97 -32.23
C SER A 37 -14.34 -20.10 -31.89
N LEU A 38 -14.01 -20.93 -32.88
CA LEU A 38 -13.26 -22.16 -32.70
C LEU A 38 -11.88 -22.06 -33.37
N ALA A 39 -10.83 -22.42 -32.64
CA ALA A 39 -9.49 -22.66 -33.19
C ALA A 39 -9.43 -24.08 -33.79
N ILE A 40 -9.01 -24.21 -35.04
CA ILE A 40 -8.83 -25.53 -35.67
C ILE A 40 -7.40 -25.99 -35.45
N HIS A 41 -7.23 -27.05 -34.65
CA HIS A 41 -5.94 -27.71 -34.45
C HIS A 41 -5.82 -28.94 -35.36
N HIS A 42 -4.72 -28.99 -36.11
CA HIS A 42 -4.39 -30.11 -36.99
C HIS A 42 -3.32 -30.97 -36.32
N THR A 43 -3.70 -32.12 -35.76
CA THR A 43 -2.77 -33.11 -35.21
C THR A 43 -2.87 -34.40 -36.03
N GLY A 44 -1.98 -34.55 -37.01
CA GLY A 44 -1.96 -35.74 -37.87
C GLY A 44 -3.23 -35.92 -38.70
N SER A 45 -4.01 -36.97 -38.43
CA SER A 45 -5.28 -37.30 -39.10
C SER A 45 -6.53 -36.86 -38.32
N SER A 46 -6.37 -36.27 -37.13
CA SER A 46 -7.47 -35.75 -36.33
C SER A 46 -7.55 -34.22 -36.41
N TYR A 47 -8.77 -33.72 -36.49
CA TYR A 47 -9.08 -32.31 -36.46
C TYR A 47 -9.91 -32.07 -35.19
N SER A 48 -9.40 -31.23 -34.29
CA SER A 48 -10.10 -30.82 -33.06
C SER A 48 -10.31 -29.31 -33.05
N THR A 49 -11.41 -28.89 -32.45
CA THR A 49 -11.86 -27.48 -32.40
C THR A 49 -11.90 -26.99 -30.95
N GLU A 50 -10.99 -26.11 -30.56
CA GLU A 50 -10.98 -25.58 -29.18
C GLU A 50 -11.71 -24.24 -29.12
N LEU A 51 -12.54 -24.06 -28.09
CA LEU A 51 -13.34 -22.87 -27.84
C LEU A 51 -12.43 -21.73 -27.37
N ILE A 52 -12.38 -20.60 -28.09
CA ILE A 52 -11.50 -19.47 -27.73
C ILE A 52 -12.15 -18.51 -26.71
N GLU A 53 -13.48 -18.49 -26.60
CA GLU A 53 -14.19 -17.52 -25.76
C GLU A 53 -13.82 -17.59 -24.26
N ASP A 54 -13.61 -18.78 -23.68
CA ASP A 54 -13.31 -18.95 -22.25
C ASP A 54 -11.94 -18.40 -21.81
N LEU A 55 -10.96 -18.31 -22.72
CA LEU A 55 -9.62 -17.82 -22.37
C LEU A 55 -9.58 -16.29 -22.23
N LYS A 56 -10.40 -15.55 -23.00
CA LYS A 56 -10.40 -14.09 -22.94
C LYS A 56 -11.09 -13.56 -21.69
N GLU A 57 -12.19 -14.20 -21.31
CA GLU A 57 -12.96 -13.81 -20.12
C GLU A 57 -12.16 -14.09 -18.84
N THR A 58 -11.59 -15.30 -18.73
CA THR A 58 -10.76 -15.71 -17.58
C THR A 58 -9.49 -14.85 -17.46
N THR A 59 -8.83 -14.51 -18.57
CA THR A 59 -7.64 -13.64 -18.53
C THR A 59 -8.00 -12.21 -18.13
N SER A 60 -9.15 -11.69 -18.58
CA SER A 60 -9.60 -10.34 -18.20
C SER A 60 -9.96 -10.22 -16.72
N ALA A 61 -10.56 -11.27 -16.14
CA ALA A 61 -10.82 -11.37 -14.71
C ALA A 61 -9.52 -11.46 -13.90
N LEU A 62 -8.58 -12.33 -14.31
CA LEU A 62 -7.26 -12.46 -13.70
C LEU A 62 -6.45 -11.15 -13.73
N VAL A 63 -6.52 -10.36 -14.81
CA VAL A 63 -5.83 -9.08 -14.90
C VAL A 63 -6.41 -8.05 -13.92
N LYS A 64 -7.74 -8.02 -13.74
CA LYS A 64 -8.38 -7.17 -12.72
C LYS A 64 -7.98 -7.59 -11.30
N ASP A 65 -8.00 -8.88 -11.00
CA ASP A 65 -7.64 -9.39 -9.68
C ASP A 65 -6.18 -9.09 -9.33
N VAL A 66 -5.26 -9.19 -10.29
CA VAL A 66 -3.84 -8.85 -10.08
C VAL A 66 -3.65 -7.36 -9.80
N ALA A 67 -4.42 -6.48 -10.45
CA ALA A 67 -4.36 -5.05 -10.17
C ALA A 67 -4.82 -4.77 -8.73
N LEU A 68 -5.96 -5.34 -8.32
CA LEU A 68 -6.51 -5.18 -6.97
C LEU A 68 -5.56 -5.73 -5.89
N ILE A 69 -4.94 -6.90 -6.12
CA ILE A 69 -3.94 -7.49 -5.22
C ILE A 69 -2.71 -6.58 -5.09
N LYS A 70 -2.22 -5.99 -6.19
CA LYS A 70 -1.07 -5.08 -6.15
C LYS A 70 -1.36 -3.83 -5.34
N HIS A 71 -2.56 -3.26 -5.45
CA HIS A 71 -2.95 -2.08 -4.68
C HIS A 71 -3.07 -2.38 -3.19
N ASN A 72 -3.67 -3.52 -2.82
CA ASN A 72 -3.74 -3.95 -1.42
C ASN A 72 -2.35 -4.20 -0.83
N ALA A 73 -1.46 -4.87 -1.58
CA ALA A 73 -0.09 -5.09 -1.14
C ALA A 73 0.71 -3.78 -0.95
N ALA A 74 0.38 -2.72 -1.70
CA ALA A 74 1.00 -1.41 -1.51
C ALA A 74 0.54 -0.73 -0.20
N LEU A 75 -0.75 -0.83 0.12
CA LEU A 75 -1.30 -0.34 1.39
C LEU A 75 -0.69 -1.09 2.58
N ASP A 76 -0.62 -2.42 2.52
CA ASP A 76 -0.04 -3.24 3.60
C ASP A 76 1.42 -2.86 3.88
N ARG A 77 2.21 -2.68 2.82
CA ARG A 77 3.61 -2.24 2.95
C ARG A 77 3.74 -0.85 3.54
N LEU A 78 2.83 0.05 3.22
CA LEU A 78 2.80 1.41 3.77
C LEU A 78 2.48 1.37 5.27
N ASP A 79 1.47 0.59 5.65
CA ASP A 79 1.04 0.42 7.04
C ASP A 79 2.13 -0.25 7.89
N GLU A 80 2.80 -1.28 7.36
CA GLU A 80 3.92 -1.95 8.04
C GLU A 80 5.13 -1.01 8.23
N GLN A 81 5.45 -0.18 7.23
CA GLN A 81 6.53 0.81 7.35
C GLN A 81 6.21 1.87 8.39
N TRP A 82 4.97 2.37 8.39
CA TRP A 82 4.50 3.31 9.39
C TRP A 82 4.58 2.72 10.80
N GLU A 83 4.14 1.49 10.98
CA GLU A 83 4.18 0.82 12.27
C GLU A 83 5.61 0.59 12.78
N ARG A 84 6.52 0.10 11.92
CA ARG A 84 7.93 -0.06 12.29
C ARG A 84 8.57 1.27 12.71
N TRP A 85 8.34 2.33 11.94
CA TRP A 85 8.87 3.66 12.27
C TRP A 85 8.26 4.19 13.58
N ARG A 86 6.95 4.00 13.79
CA ARG A 86 6.24 4.41 15.00
C ARG A 86 6.81 3.71 16.23
N LEU A 87 7.02 2.38 16.15
CA LEU A 87 7.57 1.57 17.24
C LEU A 87 9.01 1.99 17.59
N GLN A 88 9.85 2.25 16.58
CA GLN A 88 11.23 2.73 16.80
C GLN A 88 11.27 4.12 17.45
N THR A 89 10.33 5.00 17.11
CA THR A 89 10.37 6.41 17.53
C THR A 89 9.71 6.66 18.89
N LEU A 90 8.58 6.00 19.16
CA LEU A 90 7.79 6.20 20.38
C LEU A 90 8.17 5.22 21.50
N GLY A 91 8.74 4.07 21.17
CA GLY A 91 9.13 3.06 22.14
C GLY A 91 7.94 2.46 22.90
N THR A 92 8.27 1.68 23.92
CA THR A 92 7.30 1.07 24.83
C THR A 92 7.23 1.87 26.13
N ASN A 93 6.02 1.99 26.68
CA ASN A 93 5.85 2.64 27.97
C ASN A 93 6.36 1.72 29.09
N LYS A 94 6.58 2.27 30.29
CA LYS A 94 7.00 1.53 31.49
C LYS A 94 6.12 0.32 31.88
N HIS A 95 4.91 0.23 31.32
CA HIS A 95 3.94 -0.85 31.53
C HIS A 95 3.91 -1.88 30.40
N GLY A 96 4.89 -1.89 29.48
CA GLY A 96 4.95 -2.79 28.33
C GLY A 96 3.92 -2.49 27.24
N ARG A 97 3.06 -1.47 27.42
CA ARG A 97 2.09 -1.04 26.41
C ARG A 97 2.78 -0.18 25.36
N GLN A 98 2.47 -0.44 24.09
CA GLN A 98 2.95 0.36 22.97
C GLN A 98 2.37 1.78 23.06
N ILE A 99 3.22 2.78 22.94
CA ILE A 99 2.79 4.19 22.96
C ILE A 99 2.20 4.51 21.58
N THR A 100 0.88 4.66 21.51
CA THR A 100 0.17 4.95 20.25
C THR A 100 0.18 6.43 19.88
N GLN A 101 0.47 7.32 20.84
CA GLN A 101 0.45 8.77 20.67
C GLN A 101 1.67 9.40 21.32
N PRO A 102 2.31 10.40 20.68
CA PRO A 102 3.39 11.14 21.32
C PRO A 102 2.90 11.77 22.63
N PRO A 103 3.77 11.91 23.64
CA PRO A 103 3.41 12.56 24.89
C PRO A 103 2.77 13.93 24.60
N ASN A 104 1.66 14.21 25.29
CA ASN A 104 0.89 15.43 25.05
C ASN A 104 1.80 16.65 25.26
N PRO A 105 1.93 17.56 24.27
CA PRO A 105 2.78 18.75 24.39
C PRO A 105 2.46 19.58 25.63
N VAL A 106 1.21 19.56 26.09
CA VAL A 106 0.77 20.22 27.32
C VAL A 106 1.52 19.70 28.55
N VAL A 107 1.70 18.38 28.68
CA VAL A 107 2.40 17.77 29.82
C VAL A 107 3.89 18.15 29.81
N SER A 108 4.52 18.17 28.63
CA SER A 108 5.92 18.62 28.50
C SER A 108 6.07 20.09 28.85
N ILE A 109 5.18 20.96 28.38
CA ILE A 109 5.22 22.41 28.66
C ILE A 109 5.06 22.67 30.16
N PHE A 110 4.11 22.01 30.84
CA PHE A 110 3.93 22.16 32.28
C PHE A 110 5.14 21.63 33.07
N GLY A 111 5.67 20.46 32.70
CA GLY A 111 6.81 19.86 33.39
C GLY A 111 8.07 20.73 33.28
N PHE A 112 8.46 21.10 32.06
CA PHE A 112 9.66 21.92 31.85
C PHE A 112 9.47 23.38 32.30
N GLY A 113 8.26 23.93 32.18
CA GLY A 113 7.92 25.26 32.69
C GLY A 113 8.07 25.36 34.20
N PHE A 114 7.61 24.34 34.94
CA PHE A 114 7.81 24.26 36.39
C PHE A 114 9.29 24.20 36.76
N VAL A 115 10.08 23.35 36.09
CA VAL A 115 11.54 23.24 36.31
C VAL A 115 12.23 24.58 36.03
N PHE A 116 11.83 25.30 34.99
CA PHE A 116 12.38 26.60 34.63
C PHE A 116 12.12 27.65 35.72
N VAL A 117 10.88 27.77 36.19
CA VAL A 117 10.52 28.70 37.29
C VAL A 117 11.24 28.33 38.58
N PHE A 118 11.27 27.04 38.92
CA PHE A 118 11.98 26.55 40.09
C PHE A 118 13.48 26.85 40.03
N ALA A 119 14.12 26.63 38.88
CA ALA A 119 15.54 26.94 38.68
C ALA A 119 15.83 28.43 38.86
N LEU A 120 14.97 29.33 38.38
CA LEU A 120 15.12 30.78 38.58
C LEU A 120 15.03 31.17 40.06
N VAL A 121 14.01 30.66 40.76
CA VAL A 121 13.81 30.93 42.20
C VAL A 121 14.98 30.39 43.02
N TRP A 122 15.39 29.14 42.77
CA TRP A 122 16.52 28.49 43.43
C TRP A 122 17.82 29.27 43.21
N THR A 123 18.11 29.69 41.97
CA THR A 123 19.33 30.43 41.62
C THR A 123 19.38 31.77 42.34
N GLY A 124 18.27 32.51 42.37
CA GLY A 124 18.19 33.79 43.07
C GLY A 124 18.34 33.67 44.60
N MET A 125 17.81 32.59 45.19
CA MET A 125 17.97 32.32 46.62
C MET A 125 19.39 31.85 46.96
N ALA A 126 19.95 30.92 46.18
CA ALA A 126 21.28 30.38 46.38
C ALA A 126 22.37 31.45 46.21
N ALA A 127 22.22 32.36 45.25
CA ALA A 127 23.16 33.47 45.04
C ALA A 127 23.32 34.37 46.27
N ARG A 128 22.29 34.48 47.12
CA ARG A 128 22.34 35.27 48.36
C ARG A 128 22.96 34.53 49.55
N MET A 129 22.86 33.20 49.58
CA MET A 129 23.28 32.41 50.74
C MET A 129 24.64 31.74 50.52
N PHE A 130 24.91 31.25 49.31
CA PHE A 130 26.15 30.57 48.96
C PHE A 130 26.37 30.55 47.44
N ALA A 131 27.23 31.45 46.95
CA ALA A 131 27.42 31.70 45.51
C ALA A 131 27.75 30.45 44.65
N PRO A 132 28.57 29.48 45.09
CA PRO A 132 28.85 28.29 44.28
C PRO A 132 27.62 27.42 43.97
N MET A 133 26.59 27.44 44.83
CA MET A 133 25.36 26.65 44.61
C MET A 133 24.45 27.25 43.54
N ALA A 134 24.63 28.54 43.18
CA ALA A 134 23.88 29.16 42.09
C ALA A 134 24.25 28.58 40.72
N LEU A 135 25.47 28.04 40.55
CA LEU A 135 25.91 27.42 39.30
C LEU A 135 25.08 26.18 38.93
N PHE A 136 24.63 25.42 39.93
CA PHE A 136 23.74 24.27 39.69
C PHE A 136 22.41 24.70 39.09
N GLY A 137 21.85 25.82 39.53
CA GLY A 137 20.61 26.36 38.98
C GLY A 137 20.73 26.73 37.50
N MET A 138 21.91 27.22 37.07
CA MET A 138 22.21 27.46 35.66
C MET A 138 22.17 26.18 34.82
N VAL A 139 22.68 25.06 35.34
CA VAL A 139 22.63 23.75 34.65
C VAL A 139 21.19 23.29 34.45
N PHE A 140 20.33 23.43 35.46
CA PHE A 140 18.90 23.10 35.33
C PHE A 140 18.20 23.98 34.29
N LEU A 141 18.53 25.27 34.24
CA LEU A 141 18.03 26.20 33.22
C LEU A 141 18.40 25.75 31.80
N VAL A 142 19.68 25.43 31.58
CA VAL A 142 20.15 24.94 30.28
C VAL A 142 19.47 23.62 29.91
N MET A 143 19.37 22.68 30.86
CA MET A 143 18.69 21.40 30.62
C MET A 143 17.20 21.58 30.29
N ALA A 144 16.49 22.49 30.97
CA ALA A 144 15.08 22.77 30.70
C ALA A 144 14.88 23.32 29.28
N VAL A 145 15.73 24.27 28.86
CA VAL A 145 15.67 24.86 27.52
C VAL A 145 15.97 23.81 26.44
N VAL A 146 17.06 23.05 26.59
CA VAL A 146 17.43 21.99 25.64
C VAL A 146 16.37 20.89 25.58
N GLY A 147 15.79 20.54 26.73
CA GLY A 147 14.69 19.58 26.83
C GLY A 147 13.45 20.03 26.05
N LEU A 148 13.09 21.32 26.16
CA LEU A 148 12.00 21.92 25.40
C LEU A 148 12.24 21.80 23.88
N PHE A 149 13.40 22.28 23.40
CA PHE A 149 13.73 22.25 21.97
C PHE A 149 13.72 20.82 21.40
N ARG A 150 14.31 19.86 22.12
CA ARG A 150 14.31 18.45 21.70
C ARG A 150 12.90 17.87 21.68
N SER A 151 12.06 18.20 22.66
CA SER A 151 10.67 17.75 22.71
C SER A 151 9.85 18.30 21.54
N PHE A 152 9.98 19.60 21.24
CA PHE A 152 9.27 20.23 20.12
C PHE A 152 9.68 19.65 18.76
N SER A 153 10.99 19.45 18.56
CA SER A 153 11.51 18.85 17.33
C SER A 153 10.91 17.45 17.08
N LYS A 154 10.93 16.58 18.11
CA LYS A 154 10.43 15.20 18.00
C LYS A 154 8.92 15.15 17.72
N THR A 155 8.14 16.03 18.34
CA THR A 155 6.71 16.13 18.09
C THR A 155 6.42 16.61 16.66
N ASN A 156 7.17 17.60 16.18
CA ASN A 156 6.98 18.13 14.84
C ASN A 156 7.34 17.10 13.76
N GLU A 157 8.44 16.38 13.94
CA GLU A 157 8.83 15.27 13.06
C GLU A 157 7.74 14.18 13.00
N TYR A 158 7.15 13.85 14.15
CA TYR A 158 6.05 12.90 14.22
C TYR A 158 4.80 13.37 13.46
N HIS A 159 4.39 14.63 13.64
CA HIS A 159 3.24 15.17 12.92
C HIS A 159 3.49 15.23 11.42
N ALA A 160 4.69 15.66 10.99
CA ALA A 160 5.05 15.72 9.58
C ALA A 160 5.05 14.32 8.92
N LYS A 161 5.63 13.31 9.57
CA LYS A 161 5.61 11.92 9.09
C LYS A 161 4.19 11.35 9.06
N ARG A 162 3.39 11.62 10.10
CA ARG A 162 1.98 11.17 10.16
C ARG A 162 1.15 11.78 9.03
N GLN A 163 1.34 13.06 8.73
CA GLN A 163 0.64 13.72 7.64
C GLN A 163 0.99 13.10 6.29
N ARG A 164 2.28 12.84 6.03
CA ARG A 164 2.71 12.15 4.79
C ARG A 164 2.10 10.76 4.66
N TYR A 165 2.15 9.96 5.73
CA TYR A 165 1.50 8.65 5.76
C TYR A 165 0.00 8.73 5.45
N MET A 166 -0.72 9.67 6.06
CA MET A 166 -2.15 9.86 5.80
C MET A 166 -2.44 10.28 4.35
N GLN A 167 -1.61 11.15 3.78
CA GLN A 167 -1.72 11.59 2.38
C GLN A 167 -1.46 10.44 1.41
N GLU A 168 -0.39 9.67 1.61
CA GLU A 168 -0.07 8.50 0.78
C GLU A 168 -1.14 7.41 0.89
N ARG A 169 -1.69 7.20 2.09
CA ARG A 169 -2.78 6.24 2.29
C ARG A 169 -4.05 6.68 1.56
N GLN A 170 -4.39 7.97 1.64
CA GLN A 170 -5.56 8.52 0.95
C GLN A 170 -5.42 8.39 -0.57
N SER A 171 -4.25 8.70 -1.13
CA SER A 171 -4.03 8.61 -2.58
C SER A 171 -4.06 7.16 -3.09
N LEU A 172 -3.60 6.19 -2.28
CA LEU A 172 -3.71 4.76 -2.62
C LEU A 172 -5.17 4.28 -2.56
N VAL A 173 -5.93 4.71 -1.56
CA VAL A 173 -7.37 4.36 -1.46
C VAL A 173 -8.17 4.95 -2.61
N GLU A 174 -7.88 6.21 -2.99
CA GLU A 174 -8.53 6.86 -4.12
C GLU A 174 -8.21 6.16 -5.46
N GLN A 175 -6.96 5.70 -5.65
CA GLN A 175 -6.60 4.90 -6.82
C GLN A 175 -7.33 3.57 -6.90
N ILE A 176 -7.60 2.92 -5.75
CA ILE A 176 -8.40 1.69 -5.70
C ILE A 176 -9.85 1.99 -6.10
N GLN A 177 -10.45 3.03 -5.52
CA GLN A 177 -11.85 3.40 -5.80
C GLN A 177 -12.07 3.83 -7.26
N ASN A 178 -11.09 4.50 -7.88
CA ASN A 178 -11.17 4.95 -9.27
C ASN A 178 -10.75 3.86 -10.28
N GLY A 179 -10.19 2.75 -9.81
CA GLY A 179 -9.75 1.61 -10.64
C GLY A 179 -10.81 0.53 -10.86
N ASP A 180 -11.94 0.62 -10.16
CA ASP A 180 -13.13 -0.25 -10.29
C ASP A 180 -14.11 0.26 -11.36
#